data_AF-A0A0Q2XQT9-F1
#
_entry.id   AF-A0A0Q2XQT9-F1
#
_cell.length_a   1.000
_cell.length_b   1.000
_cell.length_c   1.000
_cell.angle_alpha   90.00
_cell.angle_beta   90.00
_cell.angle_gamma   90.00
#
_symmetry.space_group_name_H-M   'P 1'
#
loop_
_entity.id
_entity.type
_entity.pdbx_description
1 polymer ?
#
loop_
_entity_poly.entity_id
_entity_poly.type
_entity_poly.pdbx_seq_one_letter_code
_entity_poly.pdbx_strand_id
1 'polypeptide(L)'
;MVMTACGATVAGVDTRYSDVSFSQVGSGGFPELARDLGTLSAPGCVMDRATWSDAFVERNITTSRRVSNALSAMTNNGQATYDQGAGVLTIAPEFCAS
;
A
#
# COMPACT_ATOMS: atom_id res chain seq x y z
N MET A 1 29.84 32.33 -3.39
CA MET A 1 29.26 31.15 -2.72
C MET A 1 27.85 31.51 -2.28
N VAL A 2 26.84 31.05 -3.02
CA VAL A 2 25.46 31.04 -2.53
C VAL A 2 24.93 29.66 -2.92
N MET A 3 24.94 28.73 -1.96
CA MET A 3 24.25 27.46 -2.10
C MET A 3 22.75 27.78 -2.04
N THR A 4 22.13 27.92 -3.20
CA THR A 4 20.67 27.94 -3.31
C THR A 4 20.18 26.60 -2.81
N ALA A 5 19.50 26.65 -1.66
CA ALA A 5 18.88 25.50 -1.03
C ALA A 5 18.10 24.72 -2.09
N CYS A 6 18.50 23.46 -2.26
CA CYS A 6 17.74 22.46 -2.97
C CYS A 6 16.38 22.42 -2.28
N GLY A 7 15.36 23.01 -2.90
CA GLY A 7 13.98 22.83 -2.51
C GLY A 7 13.68 21.35 -2.70
N ALA A 8 13.92 20.56 -1.66
CA ALA A 8 13.40 19.21 -1.57
C ALA A 8 11.88 19.37 -1.46
N THR A 9 11.21 19.49 -2.61
CA THR A 9 9.90 18.87 -2.75
C THR A 9 10.10 17.43 -2.27
N VAL A 10 9.66 17.12 -1.05
CA VAL A 10 9.51 15.73 -0.63
C VAL A 10 8.51 15.15 -1.61
N ALA A 11 9.03 14.47 -2.63
CA ALA A 11 8.26 14.02 -3.77
C ALA A 11 7.12 13.11 -3.28
N GLY A 12 5.90 13.45 -3.67
CA GLY A 12 4.80 12.50 -3.79
C GLY A 12 4.38 11.77 -2.52
N VAL A 13 4.10 12.46 -1.43
CA VAL A 13 3.22 11.87 -0.40
C VAL A 13 1.80 11.89 -0.96
N ASP A 14 1.27 10.73 -1.32
CA ASP A 14 -0.16 10.62 -1.61
C ASP A 14 -0.95 10.74 -0.29
N THR A 15 -1.63 11.87 -0.12
CA THR A 15 -2.38 12.18 1.10
C THR A 15 -3.55 11.22 1.31
N ARG A 16 -3.99 10.48 0.28
CA ARG A 16 -5.10 9.52 0.37
C ARG A 16 -4.82 8.40 1.37
N TYR A 17 -3.55 7.97 1.53
CA TYR A 17 -3.19 6.98 2.54
C TYR A 17 -3.32 7.51 3.99
N SER A 18 -3.37 8.83 4.18
CA SER A 18 -3.55 9.43 5.51
C SER A 18 -5.02 9.64 5.87
N ASP A 19 -5.91 9.55 4.88
CA ASP A 19 -7.35 9.71 5.01
C ASP A 19 -8.02 8.35 5.30
N VAL A 20 -8.62 8.27 6.48
CA VAL A 20 -9.28 7.05 6.98
C VAL A 20 -10.59 6.76 6.25
N SER A 21 -11.14 7.70 5.50
CA SER A 21 -12.40 7.51 4.76
C SER A 21 -12.26 6.41 3.70
N PHE A 22 -11.08 6.28 3.08
CA PHE A 22 -10.75 5.19 2.15
C PHE A 22 -10.61 3.82 2.83
N SER A 23 -10.51 3.78 4.16
CA SER A 23 -10.49 2.53 4.91
C SER A 23 -11.88 1.98 5.20
N GLN A 24 -12.94 2.74 4.91
CA GLN A 24 -14.32 2.28 5.12
C GLN A 24 -14.72 1.26 4.05
N VAL A 25 -15.57 0.30 4.44
CA VAL A 25 -16.17 -0.68 3.52
C VAL A 25 -17.01 0.06 2.48
N GLY A 26 -16.79 -0.23 1.19
CA GLY A 26 -17.54 0.39 0.10
C GLY A 26 -17.03 1.77 -0.33
N SER A 27 -15.94 2.27 0.26
CA SER A 27 -15.26 3.51 -0.17
C SER A 27 -14.45 3.33 -1.46
N GLY A 28 -14.28 2.08 -1.90
CA GLY A 28 -13.48 1.72 -3.06
C GLY A 28 -12.02 1.39 -2.73
N GLY A 29 -11.56 1.60 -1.49
CA GLY A 29 -10.23 1.17 -1.03
C GLY A 29 -9.07 1.71 -1.86
N PHE A 30 -8.06 0.88 -2.11
CA PHE A 30 -6.88 1.19 -2.94
C PHE A 30 -6.64 0.10 -4.00
N PRO A 31 -7.49 0.01 -5.04
CA PRO A 31 -7.43 -1.06 -6.02
C PRO A 31 -6.15 -1.00 -6.87
N GLU A 32 -5.66 0.19 -7.18
CA GLU A 32 -4.38 0.37 -7.89
C GLU A 32 -3.19 -0.13 -7.05
N LEU A 33 -3.20 0.14 -5.74
CA LEU A 33 -2.18 -0.41 -4.85
C LEU A 33 -2.25 -1.94 -4.82
N ALA A 34 -3.46 -2.51 -4.75
CA ALA A 34 -3.64 -3.96 -4.78
C ALA A 34 -3.15 -4.58 -6.10
N ARG A 35 -3.42 -3.96 -7.26
CA ARG A 35 -2.90 -4.41 -8.56
C ARG A 35 -1.38 -4.43 -8.58
N ASP A 36 -0.78 -3.33 -8.16
CA ASP A 36 0.66 -3.20 -8.20
C ASP A 36 1.34 -4.24 -7.30
N LEU A 37 0.83 -4.41 -6.07
CA LEU A 37 1.28 -5.49 -5.18
C LEU A 37 1.03 -6.88 -5.80
N GLY A 38 -0.08 -7.06 -6.50
CA GLY A 38 -0.39 -8.26 -7.27
C GLY A 38 0.69 -8.60 -8.28
N THR A 39 1.12 -7.62 -9.08
CA THR A 39 2.20 -7.80 -10.07
C THR A 39 3.54 -8.16 -9.43
N LEU A 40 3.82 -7.66 -8.22
CA LEU A 40 5.04 -7.94 -7.47
C LEU A 40 5.04 -9.32 -6.80
N SER A 41 3.86 -9.90 -6.52
CA SER A 41 3.71 -11.19 -5.82
C SER A 41 3.44 -12.38 -6.74
N ALA A 42 3.59 -12.20 -8.05
CA ALA A 42 3.49 -13.30 -8.99
C ALA A 42 4.76 -14.18 -8.97
N PRO A 43 4.63 -15.53 -8.97
CA PRO A 43 3.40 -16.32 -8.92
C PRO A 43 2.97 -16.62 -7.47
N GLY A 44 1.73 -16.28 -7.11
CA GLY A 44 1.14 -16.72 -5.83
C GLY A 44 0.28 -15.71 -5.10
N CYS A 45 0.33 -14.41 -5.44
CA CYS A 45 -0.47 -13.35 -4.81
C CYS A 45 -0.24 -13.18 -3.31
N VAL A 46 0.76 -13.88 -2.76
CA VAL A 46 1.06 -13.92 -1.34
C VAL A 46 2.45 -13.35 -1.19
N MET A 47 2.57 -12.34 -0.33
CA MET A 47 3.83 -11.67 -0.05
C MET A 47 4.06 -11.58 1.45
N ASP A 48 5.32 -11.77 1.83
CA ASP A 48 5.74 -11.60 3.21
C ASP A 48 5.84 -10.12 3.60
N ARG A 49 6.07 -9.89 4.90
CA ARG A 49 6.21 -8.56 5.47
C ARG A 49 7.29 -7.71 4.82
N ALA A 50 8.42 -8.31 4.46
CA ALA A 50 9.50 -7.55 3.85
C ALA A 50 9.08 -7.04 2.48
N THR A 51 8.52 -7.93 1.66
CA THR A 51 8.12 -7.65 0.28
C THR A 51 7.06 -6.56 0.19
N TRP A 52 5.95 -6.66 0.94
CA TRP A 52 4.92 -5.61 0.89
C TRP A 52 5.37 -4.31 1.57
N SER A 53 6.22 -4.40 2.61
CA SER A 53 6.75 -3.22 3.28
C SER A 53 7.68 -2.44 2.35
N ASP A 54 8.52 -3.11 1.58
CA ASP A 54 9.42 -2.48 0.62
C ASP A 54 8.62 -1.77 -0.48
N ALA A 55 7.58 -2.43 -1.02
CA ALA A 55 6.66 -1.81 -1.98
C ALA A 55 5.96 -0.56 -1.40
N PHE A 56 5.64 -0.56 -0.11
CA PHE A 56 5.05 0.60 0.57
C PHE A 56 6.05 1.73 0.75
N VAL A 57 7.32 1.42 1.04
CA VAL A 57 8.42 2.39 1.14
C VAL A 57 8.65 3.07 -0.21
N GLU A 58 8.71 2.30 -1.31
CA GLU A 58 8.85 2.84 -2.68
C GLU A 58 7.72 3.82 -3.04
N ARG A 59 6.54 3.64 -2.43
CA ARG A 59 5.34 4.48 -2.62
C ARG A 59 5.16 5.56 -1.55
N ASN A 60 6.15 5.76 -0.68
CA ASN A 60 6.11 6.75 0.40
C ASN A 60 4.97 6.53 1.42
N ILE A 61 4.52 5.28 1.57
CA ILE A 61 3.57 4.79 2.57
C ILE A 61 4.36 4.32 3.82
N THR A 62 5.14 5.22 4.40
CA THR A 62 6.18 4.87 5.40
C THR A 62 5.76 5.06 6.85
N THR A 63 4.66 5.77 7.12
CA THR A 63 4.21 6.00 8.50
C THR A 63 3.26 4.90 8.95
N SER A 64 3.30 4.51 10.23
CA SER A 64 2.43 3.45 10.78
C SER A 64 0.95 3.72 10.50
N ARG A 65 0.52 4.98 10.57
CA ARG A 65 -0.85 5.39 10.21
C ARG A 65 -1.19 5.06 8.76
N ARG A 66 -0.31 5.42 7.81
CA ARG A 66 -0.54 5.18 6.38
C ARG A 66 -0.52 3.71 6.03
N VAL A 67 0.43 2.97 6.60
CA VAL A 67 0.53 1.52 6.44
C VAL A 67 -0.76 0.85 6.93
N SER A 68 -1.19 1.16 8.17
CA SER A 68 -2.43 0.61 8.72
C SER A 68 -3.65 0.99 7.88
N ASN A 69 -3.75 2.25 7.45
CA ASN A 69 -4.85 2.70 6.60
C ASN A 69 -4.88 1.96 5.26
N ALA A 70 -3.74 1.78 4.59
CA ALA A 70 -3.64 1.07 3.33
C ALA A 70 -4.05 -0.41 3.49
N LEU A 71 -3.52 -1.09 4.51
CA LEU A 71 -3.86 -2.48 4.81
C LEU A 71 -5.35 -2.63 5.16
N SER A 72 -5.88 -1.76 6.02
CA SER A 72 -7.31 -1.77 6.40
C SER A 72 -8.21 -1.46 5.21
N ALA A 73 -7.87 -0.48 4.37
CA ALA A 73 -8.64 -0.14 3.18
C ALA A 73 -8.70 -1.28 2.17
N MET A 74 -7.55 -1.91 1.88
CA MET A 74 -7.54 -3.07 0.98
C MET A 74 -8.30 -4.25 1.57
N THR A 75 -8.15 -4.51 2.87
CA THR A 75 -8.84 -5.62 3.55
C THR A 75 -10.35 -5.40 3.61
N ASN A 76 -10.79 -4.21 4.02
CA ASN A 76 -12.21 -3.87 4.17
C ASN A 76 -12.95 -3.79 2.83
N ASN A 77 -12.23 -3.57 1.72
CA ASN A 77 -12.80 -3.51 0.39
C ASN A 77 -12.53 -4.79 -0.44
N GLY A 78 -12.06 -5.88 0.20
CA GLY A 78 -11.89 -7.18 -0.44
C GLY A 78 -10.73 -7.27 -1.44
N GLN A 79 -9.82 -6.30 -1.45
CA GLN A 79 -8.71 -6.22 -2.40
C GLN A 79 -7.49 -7.03 -1.94
N ALA A 80 -7.37 -7.24 -0.64
CA ALA A 80 -6.35 -8.08 -0.03
C ALA A 80 -6.87 -8.69 1.26
N THR A 81 -6.17 -9.68 1.78
CA THR A 81 -6.32 -10.22 3.13
C THR A 81 -4.99 -10.07 3.84
N TYR A 82 -5.00 -9.49 5.04
CA TYR A 82 -3.79 -9.32 5.84
C TYR A 82 -3.83 -10.21 7.08
N ASP A 83 -2.91 -11.19 7.15
CA ASP A 83 -2.67 -11.98 8.34
C ASP A 83 -1.67 -11.24 9.23
N GLN A 84 -2.18 -10.60 10.29
CA GLN A 84 -1.35 -9.88 11.25
C GLN A 84 -0.38 -10.78 12.03
N GLY A 85 -0.76 -12.04 12.28
CA GLY A 85 0.05 -12.98 13.06
C GLY A 85 1.26 -13.47 12.27
N ALA A 86 1.07 -13.74 10.98
CA ALA A 86 2.14 -14.14 10.06
C ALA A 86 2.85 -12.94 9.39
N GLY A 87 2.26 -11.75 9.41
CA GLY A 87 2.73 -10.60 8.65
C GLY A 87 2.57 -10.77 7.13
N VAL A 88 1.69 -11.66 6.71
CA VAL A 88 1.50 -12.04 5.31
C VAL A 88 0.36 -11.25 4.70
N LEU A 89 0.58 -10.71 3.51
CA LEU A 89 -0.44 -10.04 2.71
C LEU A 89 -0.77 -10.90 1.50
N THR A 90 -2.05 -11.24 1.36
CA THR A 90 -2.58 -12.00 0.23
C THR A 90 -3.43 -11.07 -0.61
N ILE A 91 -3.01 -10.78 -1.84
CA ILE A 91 -3.76 -9.97 -2.80
C ILE A 91 -4.90 -10.80 -3.39
N ALA A 92 -6.07 -10.20 -3.53
CA ALA A 92 -7.22 -10.90 -4.09
C ALA A 92 -6.95 -11.29 -5.57
N PRO A 93 -7.46 -12.45 -6.04
CA PRO A 93 -7.11 -13.00 -7.35
C PRO A 93 -7.35 -12.03 -8.51
N GLU A 94 -8.39 -11.21 -8.44
CA GLU A 94 -8.73 -10.21 -9.45
C GLU A 94 -7.70 -9.09 -9.61
N PHE A 95 -6.84 -8.88 -8.59
CA PHE A 95 -5.76 -7.88 -8.62
C PHE A 95 -4.37 -8.51 -8.83
N CYS A 96 -4.25 -9.83 -8.71
CA CYS A 96 -2.96 -10.53 -8.74
C CYS A 96 -2.41 -10.81 -10.15
N ALA A 97 -3.26 -10.77 -11.18
CA ALA A 97 -2.90 -11.13 -12.55
C ALA A 97 -3.28 -10.05 -13.58
N SER A 98 -3.35 -8.79 -13.16
CA SER A 98 -3.60 -7.65 -14.07
C SER A 98 -2.32 -7.18 -14.76
#